data_AF-A0A1I4YLK4-F1
#
_entry.id   AF-A0A1I4YLK4-F1
#
_cell.length_a   1.000
_cell.length_b   1.000
_cell.length_c   1.000
_cell.angle_alpha   90.00
_cell.angle_beta   90.00
_cell.angle_gamma   90.00
#
_symmetry.space_group_name_H-M   'P 1'
#
loop_
_entity.id
_entity.type
_entity.pdbx_description
1 polymer ?
#
loop_
_entity_poly.entity_id
_entity_poly.type
_entity_poly.pdbx_seq_one_letter_code
_entity_poly.pdbx_strand_id
1 'polypeptide(L)'
;MTSDRITTISDVIADAIRAARKREGMTRAELADAATVADGATQRFTAAVVGYIETGRRDAAGRRRRDVTVDELVELAGALATTPLALLGEYAARFGADRPPECPRCTADTGALERAVRTDIEGLGELDGAEPSLAQTAYALAAAIDAGGGEDGKQIPALAKELRATLKVLTDARAAKQLPDGEGDIFGDLGEPD
;
A
#
# COMPACT_ATOMS: atom_id res chain seq x y z
N MET A 1 38.07 8.86 -21.66
CA MET A 1 36.91 8.87 -22.57
C MET A 1 35.82 8.01 -21.95
N THR A 2 34.93 8.62 -21.17
CA THR A 2 33.70 7.99 -20.71
C THR A 2 32.80 7.87 -21.93
N SER A 3 32.80 6.69 -22.57
CA SER A 3 31.82 6.38 -23.62
C SER A 3 30.45 6.67 -23.04
N ASP A 4 29.71 7.57 -23.69
CA ASP A 4 28.35 7.94 -23.34
C ASP A 4 27.52 6.64 -23.39
N ARG A 5 27.23 6.09 -22.21
CA ARG A 5 26.57 4.79 -22.12
C ARG A 5 25.10 5.03 -22.42
N ILE A 6 24.55 4.27 -23.36
CA ILE A 6 23.09 4.19 -23.51
C ILE A 6 22.55 3.58 -22.23
N THR A 7 21.86 4.41 -21.45
CA THR A 7 21.19 4.03 -20.20
C THR A 7 19.75 3.61 -20.54
N THR A 8 19.42 2.35 -20.24
CA THR A 8 18.03 1.85 -20.33
C THR A 8 17.41 1.73 -18.94
N ILE A 9 16.09 1.49 -18.85
CA ILE A 9 15.40 1.19 -17.58
C ILE A 9 16.09 0.02 -16.87
N SER A 10 16.43 -1.04 -17.61
CA SER A 10 17.17 -2.18 -17.10
C SER A 10 18.55 -1.83 -16.53
N ASP A 11 19.19 -0.75 -16.99
CA ASP A 11 20.47 -0.29 -16.42
C ASP A 11 20.28 0.37 -15.06
N VAL A 12 19.26 1.20 -14.91
CA VAL A 12 18.90 1.81 -13.62
C VAL A 12 18.53 0.73 -12.61
N ILE A 13 17.72 -0.25 -13.01
CA ILE A 13 17.33 -1.38 -12.16
C ILE A 13 18.56 -2.22 -11.79
N ALA A 14 19.43 -2.53 -12.75
CA ALA A 14 20.66 -3.29 -12.49
C ALA A 14 21.62 -2.58 -11.54
N ASP A 15 21.72 -1.25 -11.63
CA ASP A 15 22.52 -0.45 -10.71
C ASP A 15 21.89 -0.38 -9.31
N ALA A 16 20.55 -0.30 -9.21
CA ALA A 16 19.84 -0.37 -7.93
C ALA A 16 20.01 -1.73 -7.24
N ILE A 17 19.89 -2.85 -7.99
CA ILE A 17 20.17 -4.21 -7.50
C ILE A 17 21.61 -4.31 -7.00
N ARG A 18 22.58 -3.83 -7.79
CA ARG A 18 24.00 -3.85 -7.39
C ARG A 18 24.22 -3.03 -6.12
N ALA A 19 23.61 -1.85 -6.02
CA ALA A 19 23.73 -0.99 -4.85
C ALA A 19 23.13 -1.65 -3.61
N ALA A 20 21.94 -2.24 -3.73
CA ALA A 20 21.29 -2.98 -2.65
C ALA A 20 22.13 -4.16 -2.17
N ARG A 21 22.59 -5.01 -3.09
CA ARG A 21 23.50 -6.13 -2.76
C ARG A 21 24.74 -5.67 -2.00
N LYS A 22 25.35 -4.57 -2.44
CA LYS A 22 26.54 -4.01 -1.78
C LYS A 22 26.24 -3.45 -0.38
N ARG A 23 25.07 -2.84 -0.17
CA ARG A 23 24.65 -2.37 1.16
C ARG A 23 24.48 -3.52 2.14
N GLU A 24 23.90 -4.63 1.67
CA GLU A 24 23.74 -5.86 2.46
C GLU A 24 25.05 -6.65 2.63
N GLY A 25 26.18 -6.17 2.09
CA GLY A 25 27.47 -6.86 2.18
C GLY A 25 27.55 -8.18 1.40
N MET A 26 26.55 -8.51 0.59
CA MET A 26 26.45 -9.78 -0.12
C MET A 26 27.37 -9.85 -1.33
N THR A 27 28.00 -10.99 -1.54
CA THR A 27 28.60 -11.39 -2.81
C THR A 27 27.51 -11.74 -3.84
N ARG A 28 27.89 -11.85 -5.12
CA ARG A 28 26.96 -12.29 -6.16
C ARG A 28 26.50 -13.74 -5.96
N ALA A 29 27.34 -14.58 -5.35
CA ALA A 29 27.00 -15.96 -5.04
C ALA A 29 25.96 -16.01 -3.92
N GLU A 30 26.19 -15.28 -2.83
CA GLU A 30 25.24 -15.22 -1.71
C GLU A 30 23.89 -14.64 -2.13
N LEU A 31 23.86 -13.59 -2.97
CA LEU A 31 22.60 -13.10 -3.52
C LEU A 31 21.90 -14.15 -4.40
N ALA A 32 22.65 -14.89 -5.22
CA ALA A 32 22.08 -15.93 -6.06
C ALA A 32 21.49 -17.09 -5.23
N ASP A 33 22.19 -17.50 -4.17
CA ASP A 33 21.74 -18.54 -3.27
C ASP A 33 20.47 -18.07 -2.54
N ALA A 34 20.47 -16.85 -1.99
CA ALA A 34 19.31 -16.25 -1.33
C ALA A 34 18.10 -16.14 -2.26
N ALA A 35 18.30 -15.72 -3.52
CA ALA A 35 17.21 -15.62 -4.49
C ALA A 35 16.67 -16.98 -4.95
N THR A 36 17.50 -18.02 -4.98
CA THR A 36 17.06 -19.37 -5.36
C THR A 36 16.23 -20.05 -4.26
N VAL A 37 16.44 -19.67 -3.00
CA VAL A 37 15.70 -20.21 -1.85
C VAL A 37 14.54 -19.31 -1.38
N ALA A 38 14.36 -18.15 -2.02
CA ALA A 38 13.25 -17.25 -1.72
C ALA A 38 11.91 -17.91 -2.05
N ASP A 39 10.92 -17.70 -1.18
CA ASP A 39 9.57 -18.24 -1.40
C ASP A 39 8.98 -17.66 -2.70
N GLY A 40 8.44 -18.54 -3.54
CA GLY A 40 7.95 -18.17 -4.87
C GLY A 40 9.00 -18.02 -5.98
N ALA A 41 10.29 -18.35 -5.73
CA ALA A 41 11.30 -18.32 -6.78
C ALA A 41 11.03 -19.37 -7.86
N THR A 42 10.86 -18.89 -9.09
CA THR A 42 10.63 -19.67 -10.30
C THR A 42 11.92 -19.91 -11.09
N GLN A 43 12.93 -19.05 -10.90
CA GLN A 43 14.21 -19.15 -11.58
C GLN A 43 15.34 -19.61 -10.65
N ARG A 44 16.30 -20.35 -11.23
CA ARG A 44 17.56 -20.65 -10.56
C ARG A 44 18.56 -19.53 -10.82
N PHE A 45 19.05 -18.91 -9.76
CA PHE A 45 20.11 -17.93 -9.86
C PHE A 45 21.48 -18.59 -9.71
N THR A 46 22.46 -18.03 -10.39
CA THR A 46 23.88 -18.33 -10.17
C THR A 46 24.64 -17.01 -10.05
N ALA A 47 25.82 -17.03 -9.43
CA ALA A 47 26.67 -15.85 -9.35
C ALA A 47 26.95 -15.22 -10.72
N ALA A 48 27.04 -16.04 -11.78
CA ALA A 48 27.21 -15.58 -13.15
C ALA A 48 25.97 -14.87 -13.69
N VAL A 49 24.77 -15.42 -13.45
CA VAL A 49 23.49 -14.79 -13.82
C VAL A 49 23.34 -13.43 -13.13
N VAL A 50 23.61 -13.34 -11.82
CA VAL A 50 23.62 -12.06 -11.10
C VAL A 50 24.64 -11.10 -11.69
N GLY A 51 25.82 -11.59 -12.06
CA GLY A 51 26.84 -10.79 -12.77
C GLY A 51 26.34 -10.26 -14.13
N TYR A 52 25.62 -11.07 -14.90
CA TYR A 52 25.05 -10.65 -16.18
C TYR A 52 23.90 -9.66 -16.01
N ILE A 53 23.06 -9.82 -14.98
CA ILE A 53 22.02 -8.86 -14.59
C ILE A 53 22.66 -7.51 -14.29
N GLU A 54 23.64 -7.48 -13.39
CA GLU A 54 24.27 -6.23 -12.99
C GLU A 54 24.98 -5.54 -14.16
N THR A 55 25.66 -6.29 -15.03
CA THR A 55 26.48 -5.71 -16.10
C THR A 55 25.72 -5.48 -17.41
N GLY A 56 24.55 -6.11 -17.57
CA GLY A 56 23.76 -6.08 -18.81
C GLY A 56 24.36 -6.86 -19.98
N ARG A 57 25.44 -7.62 -19.74
CA ARG A 57 26.17 -8.42 -20.75
C ARG A 57 26.38 -7.65 -22.07
N ARG A 58 26.93 -6.44 -21.99
CA ARG A 58 26.97 -5.49 -23.11
C ARG A 58 27.69 -6.06 -24.36
N ASP A 59 27.31 -5.54 -25.52
CA ASP A 59 27.98 -5.81 -26.79
C ASP A 59 29.16 -4.85 -27.04
N ALA A 60 29.85 -5.02 -28.17
CA ALA A 60 30.99 -4.17 -28.55
C ALA A 60 30.59 -2.70 -28.79
N ALA A 61 29.31 -2.43 -29.07
CA ALA A 61 28.77 -1.08 -29.22
C ALA A 61 28.30 -0.49 -27.87
N GLY A 62 28.53 -1.20 -26.76
CA GLY A 62 28.14 -0.76 -25.42
C GLY A 62 26.64 -0.94 -25.12
N ARG A 63 25.86 -1.56 -26.01
CA ARG A 63 24.43 -1.80 -25.80
C ARG A 63 24.23 -2.98 -24.85
N ARG A 64 23.27 -2.84 -23.95
CA ARG A 64 22.81 -3.94 -23.10
C ARG A 64 22.23 -5.06 -23.97
N ARG A 65 22.61 -6.31 -23.70
CA ARG A 65 22.05 -7.50 -24.40
C ARG A 65 21.18 -8.37 -23.51
N ARG A 66 21.10 -8.06 -22.22
CA ARG A 66 20.31 -8.82 -21.26
C ARG A 66 19.55 -7.86 -20.37
N ASP A 67 18.25 -7.73 -20.60
CA ASP A 67 17.37 -6.98 -19.73
C ASP A 67 17.11 -7.69 -18.41
N VAL A 68 16.60 -6.93 -17.43
CA VAL A 68 16.12 -7.49 -16.16
C VAL A 68 14.64 -7.83 -16.37
N THR A 69 14.26 -9.08 -16.12
CA THR A 69 12.85 -9.47 -16.24
C THR A 69 12.06 -9.08 -14.99
N VAL A 70 10.72 -9.09 -15.08
CA VAL A 70 9.85 -8.82 -13.93
C VAL A 70 10.03 -9.89 -12.85
N ASP A 71 10.10 -11.16 -13.24
CA ASP A 71 10.32 -12.27 -12.31
C ASP A 71 11.66 -12.10 -11.56
N GLU A 72 12.73 -11.78 -12.29
CA GLU A 72 14.05 -11.52 -11.70
C GLU A 72 14.02 -10.33 -10.73
N LEU A 73 13.28 -9.27 -11.07
CA LEU A 73 13.13 -8.12 -10.19
C LEU A 73 12.43 -8.49 -8.89
N VAL A 74 11.35 -9.27 -8.97
CA VAL A 74 10.57 -9.71 -7.79
C VAL A 74 11.38 -10.66 -6.91
N GLU A 75 12.02 -11.65 -7.50
CA GLU A 75 12.82 -12.66 -6.79
C GLU A 75 14.05 -12.03 -6.12
N LEU A 76 14.76 -11.14 -6.81
CA LEU A 76 15.90 -10.41 -6.24
C LEU A 76 15.47 -9.39 -5.18
N ALA A 77 14.29 -8.77 -5.31
CA ALA A 77 13.75 -7.91 -4.27
C ALA A 77 13.49 -8.69 -2.98
N GLY A 78 12.87 -9.87 -3.08
CA GLY A 78 12.66 -10.77 -1.95
C GLY A 78 13.98 -11.18 -1.29
N ALA A 79 14.98 -11.59 -2.10
CA ALA A 79 16.30 -11.97 -1.62
C ALA A 79 17.05 -10.83 -0.89
N LEU A 80 16.82 -9.59 -1.32
CA LEU A 80 17.40 -8.38 -0.74
C LEU A 80 16.53 -7.78 0.37
N ALA A 81 15.48 -8.47 0.82
CA ALA A 81 14.52 -8.00 1.82
C ALA A 81 13.96 -6.59 1.51
N THR A 82 13.68 -6.31 0.24
CA THR A 82 13.18 -5.02 -0.24
C THR A 82 11.98 -5.20 -1.16
N THR A 83 11.30 -4.12 -1.52
CA THR A 83 10.22 -4.15 -2.52
C THR A 83 10.77 -4.03 -3.94
N PRO A 84 10.07 -4.60 -4.96
CA PRO A 84 10.41 -4.37 -6.38
C PRO A 84 10.44 -2.87 -6.72
N LEU A 85 9.54 -2.08 -6.12
CA LEU A 85 9.45 -0.64 -6.30
C LEU A 85 10.74 0.08 -5.89
N ALA A 86 11.36 -0.32 -4.78
CA ALA A 86 12.64 0.25 -4.34
C ALA A 86 13.81 -0.08 -5.29
N LEU A 87 13.70 -1.16 -6.08
CA LEU A 87 14.70 -1.53 -7.08
C LEU A 87 14.46 -0.88 -8.45
N LEU A 88 13.34 -0.16 -8.65
CA LEU A 88 13.09 0.58 -9.89
C LEU A 88 13.92 1.87 -10.02
N GLY A 89 14.61 2.30 -8.96
CA GLY A 89 15.42 3.52 -8.95
C GLY A 89 14.58 4.76 -9.28
N GLU A 90 15.09 5.62 -10.16
CA GLU A 90 14.39 6.85 -10.59
C GLU A 90 13.03 6.58 -11.26
N TYR A 91 12.79 5.35 -11.76
CA TYR A 91 11.54 4.98 -12.40
C TYR A 91 10.43 4.60 -11.40
N ALA A 92 10.74 4.44 -10.11
CA ALA A 92 9.74 4.14 -9.08
C ALA A 92 8.60 5.18 -9.07
N ALA A 93 8.93 6.46 -9.29
CA ALA A 93 7.95 7.55 -9.38
C ALA A 93 6.92 7.36 -10.49
N ARG A 94 7.26 6.67 -11.60
CA ARG A 94 6.31 6.37 -12.69
C ARG A 94 5.23 5.37 -12.30
N PHE A 95 5.47 4.61 -11.24
CA PHE A 95 4.52 3.62 -10.71
C PHE A 95 3.81 4.11 -9.44
N GLY A 96 3.82 5.43 -9.20
CA GLY A 96 3.11 6.01 -8.07
C GLY A 96 3.72 5.68 -6.72
N ALA A 97 5.05 5.47 -6.63
CA ALA A 97 5.70 5.27 -5.33
C ALA A 97 5.41 6.39 -4.31
N ASP A 98 5.15 7.61 -4.81
CA ASP A 98 4.85 8.79 -4.00
C ASP A 98 3.36 9.18 -4.01
N ARG A 99 2.52 8.46 -4.78
CA ARG A 99 1.09 8.79 -4.93
C ARG A 99 0.26 7.51 -4.98
N PRO A 100 -0.73 7.32 -4.08
CA PRO A 100 -1.57 6.12 -4.12
C PRO A 100 -2.16 5.96 -5.53
N PRO A 101 -2.16 4.75 -6.12
CA PRO A 101 -2.73 4.55 -7.45
C PRO A 101 -4.17 5.06 -7.49
N GLU A 102 -4.54 5.84 -8.50
CA GLU A 102 -5.93 6.28 -8.66
C GLU A 102 -6.80 5.04 -8.93
N CYS A 103 -7.90 4.90 -8.18
CA CYS A 103 -8.85 3.83 -8.44
C CYS A 103 -9.41 4.02 -9.86
N PRO A 104 -9.24 3.03 -10.78
CA PRO A 104 -9.60 3.19 -12.19
C PRO A 104 -11.11 3.29 -12.42
N ARG A 105 -11.92 3.16 -11.37
CA ARG A 105 -13.38 3.23 -11.43
C ARG A 105 -13.99 4.48 -10.80
N CYS A 106 -13.45 4.95 -9.67
CA CYS A 106 -14.01 6.10 -8.97
C CYS A 106 -13.12 7.34 -9.03
N THR A 107 -11.94 7.27 -9.67
CA THR A 107 -11.00 8.38 -9.87
C THR A 107 -10.46 9.03 -8.58
N ALA A 108 -10.73 8.42 -7.42
CA ALA A 108 -10.13 8.83 -6.15
C ALA A 108 -8.75 8.18 -5.99
N ASP A 109 -7.82 8.87 -5.32
CA ASP A 109 -6.57 8.28 -4.86
C ASP A 109 -6.90 7.06 -3.96
N THR A 110 -6.34 5.87 -4.23
CA THR A 110 -6.52 4.73 -3.32
C THR A 110 -6.11 5.08 -1.89
N GLY A 111 -6.87 4.58 -0.92
CA GLY A 111 -6.70 4.88 0.50
C GLY A 111 -7.16 6.29 0.89
N ALA A 112 -7.67 7.13 -0.02
CA ALA A 112 -8.13 8.47 0.34
C ALA A 112 -9.37 8.41 1.23
N LEU A 113 -10.29 7.50 0.95
CA LEU A 113 -11.50 7.36 1.76
C LEU A 113 -11.16 6.82 3.14
N GLU A 114 -10.33 5.79 3.24
CA GLU A 114 -9.90 5.23 4.54
C GLU A 114 -9.16 6.28 5.38
N ARG A 115 -8.25 7.06 4.79
CA ARG A 115 -7.57 8.16 5.47
C ARG A 115 -8.52 9.25 5.95
N ALA A 116 -9.50 9.63 5.12
CA ALA A 116 -10.52 10.62 5.50
C ALA A 116 -11.35 10.10 6.67
N VAL A 117 -11.85 8.86 6.60
CA VAL A 117 -12.63 8.22 7.67
C VAL A 117 -11.82 8.12 8.97
N ARG A 118 -10.53 7.80 8.90
CA ARG A 118 -9.62 7.80 10.05
C ARG A 118 -9.50 9.19 10.68
N THR A 119 -9.30 10.22 9.87
CA THR A 119 -9.22 11.61 10.33
C THR A 119 -10.52 12.03 11.00
N ASP A 120 -11.67 11.70 10.40
CA ASP A 120 -12.99 12.03 10.92
C ASP A 120 -13.25 11.35 12.28
N ILE A 121 -12.90 10.07 12.42
CA ILE A 121 -13.08 9.31 13.66
C ILE A 121 -12.11 9.78 14.75
N GLU A 122 -10.86 10.08 14.42
CA GLU A 122 -9.90 10.70 15.35
C GLU A 122 -10.43 12.05 15.87
N GLY A 123 -11.11 12.82 15.01
CA GLY A 123 -11.79 14.06 15.38
C GLY A 123 -12.95 13.90 16.39
N LEU A 124 -13.50 12.69 16.56
CA LEU A 124 -14.55 12.43 17.56
C LEU A 124 -14.01 12.39 19.00
N GLY A 125 -12.71 12.13 19.18
CA GLY A 125 -12.03 12.02 20.46
C GLY A 125 -11.92 10.58 20.98
N GLU A 126 -11.85 10.41 22.30
CA GLU A 126 -11.70 9.11 22.94
C GLU A 126 -12.93 8.22 22.70
N LEU A 127 -12.67 6.97 22.28
CA LEU A 127 -13.69 5.97 21.97
C LEU A 127 -13.80 4.96 23.13
N ASP A 128 -15.02 4.58 23.50
CA ASP A 128 -15.28 3.59 24.55
C ASP A 128 -16.28 2.50 24.12
N GLY A 129 -16.36 1.44 24.93
CA GLY A 129 -17.30 0.34 24.71
C GLY A 129 -17.15 -0.31 23.33
N ALA A 130 -18.20 -0.22 22.50
CA ALA A 130 -18.24 -0.80 21.16
C ALA A 130 -17.64 0.11 20.07
N GLU A 131 -17.43 1.41 20.36
CA GLU A 131 -16.95 2.40 19.38
C GLU A 131 -15.58 2.03 18.75
N PRO A 132 -14.58 1.49 19.49
CA PRO A 132 -13.32 1.06 18.88
C PRO A 132 -13.53 -0.02 17.81
N SER A 133 -14.43 -0.97 18.05
CA SER A 133 -14.72 -2.05 17.09
C SER A 133 -15.46 -1.52 15.85
N LEU A 134 -16.38 -0.57 16.03
CA LEU A 134 -17.08 0.11 14.94
C LEU A 134 -16.13 0.97 14.11
N ALA A 135 -15.15 1.62 14.74
CA ALA A 135 -14.12 2.37 14.04
C ALA A 135 -13.26 1.46 13.14
N GLN A 136 -12.84 0.29 13.65
CA GLN A 136 -12.11 -0.69 12.84
C GLN A 136 -12.94 -1.19 11.65
N THR A 137 -14.24 -1.44 11.85
CA THR A 137 -15.16 -1.79 10.77
C THR A 137 -15.28 -0.68 9.73
N ALA A 138 -15.39 0.58 10.16
CA ALA A 138 -15.43 1.73 9.25
C ALA A 138 -14.15 1.84 8.40
N TYR A 139 -12.97 1.62 9.01
CA TYR A 139 -11.69 1.59 8.27
C TYR A 139 -11.66 0.47 7.24
N ALA A 140 -12.07 -0.75 7.62
CA ALA A 140 -12.09 -1.89 6.71
C ALA A 140 -13.03 -1.66 5.51
N LEU A 141 -14.22 -1.11 5.74
CA LEU A 141 -15.20 -0.80 4.69
C LEU A 141 -14.68 0.29 3.74
N ALA A 142 -14.06 1.35 4.28
CA ALA A 142 -13.46 2.41 3.50
C ALA A 142 -12.29 1.89 2.63
N ALA A 143 -11.41 1.07 3.21
CA ALA A 143 -10.32 0.42 2.49
C ALA A 143 -10.82 -0.50 1.36
N ALA A 144 -11.92 -1.23 1.58
CA ALA A 144 -12.53 -2.09 0.55
C ALA A 144 -13.10 -1.28 -0.63
N ILE A 145 -13.66 -0.10 -0.37
CA ILE A 145 -14.12 0.83 -1.40
C ILE A 145 -12.92 1.39 -2.18
N ASP A 146 -11.88 1.82 -1.45
CA ASP A 146 -10.64 2.32 -2.05
C ASP A 146 -9.99 1.26 -2.94
N ALA A 147 -9.98 -0.01 -2.52
CA ALA A 147 -9.50 -1.16 -3.30
C ALA A 147 -10.37 -1.50 -4.52
N GLY A 148 -11.41 -0.72 -4.81
CA GLY A 148 -12.23 -0.85 -6.01
C GLY A 148 -13.49 -1.70 -5.85
N GLY A 149 -13.87 -2.06 -4.61
CA GLY A 149 -15.18 -2.66 -4.29
C GLY A 149 -15.48 -4.01 -4.93
N GLY A 150 -14.48 -4.91 -4.96
CA GLY A 150 -14.63 -6.30 -5.38
C GLY A 150 -14.89 -6.48 -6.88
N GLU A 151 -15.68 -7.53 -7.23
CA GLU A 151 -16.02 -7.94 -8.61
C GLU A 151 -16.44 -6.76 -9.48
N ASP A 152 -15.49 -6.22 -10.19
CA ASP A 152 -15.67 -5.07 -11.03
C ASP A 152 -16.34 -3.83 -10.39
N GLY A 153 -16.17 -3.61 -9.09
CA GLY A 153 -16.76 -2.48 -8.36
C GLY A 153 -18.26 -2.61 -8.11
N LYS A 154 -18.86 -3.77 -8.40
CA LYS A 154 -20.28 -4.04 -8.13
C LYS A 154 -20.63 -3.93 -6.65
N GLN A 155 -19.67 -4.10 -5.75
CA GLN A 155 -19.93 -4.04 -4.30
C GLN A 155 -19.84 -2.61 -3.75
N ILE A 156 -19.35 -1.63 -4.52
CA ILE A 156 -19.21 -0.22 -4.07
C ILE A 156 -20.51 0.31 -3.47
N PRO A 157 -21.70 0.14 -4.08
CA PRO A 157 -22.94 0.66 -3.49
C PRO A 157 -23.28 0.01 -2.14
N ALA A 158 -23.03 -1.30 -1.99
CA ALA A 158 -23.30 -2.04 -0.76
C ALA A 158 -22.32 -1.62 0.35
N LEU A 159 -21.02 -1.58 0.05
CA LEU A 159 -19.98 -1.14 0.97
C LEU A 159 -20.21 0.32 1.41
N ALA A 160 -20.57 1.21 0.49
CA ALA A 160 -20.85 2.60 0.82
C ALA A 160 -22.10 2.77 1.69
N LYS A 161 -23.11 1.91 1.53
CA LYS A 161 -24.29 1.90 2.40
C LYS A 161 -23.91 1.45 3.81
N GLU A 162 -23.11 0.39 3.91
CA GLU A 162 -22.67 -0.14 5.20
C GLU A 162 -21.76 0.83 5.94
N LEU A 163 -20.79 1.45 5.24
CA LEU A 163 -19.92 2.48 5.80
C LEU A 163 -20.73 3.64 6.40
N ARG A 164 -21.73 4.15 5.68
CA ARG A 164 -22.62 5.21 6.19
C ARG A 164 -23.39 4.77 7.43
N ALA A 165 -23.85 3.52 7.48
CA ALA A 165 -24.54 2.99 8.66
C ALA A 165 -23.61 2.91 9.86
N THR A 166 -22.39 2.40 9.70
CA THR A 166 -21.38 2.33 10.76
C THR A 166 -21.00 3.71 11.28
N LEU A 167 -20.72 4.65 10.37
CA LEU A 167 -20.39 6.04 10.75
C LEU A 167 -21.54 6.72 11.49
N LYS A 168 -22.78 6.48 11.08
CA LYS A 168 -23.95 7.01 11.78
C LYS A 168 -24.02 6.52 13.23
N VAL A 169 -23.78 5.23 13.47
CA VAL A 169 -23.79 4.68 14.84
C VAL A 169 -22.71 5.34 15.70
N LEU A 170 -21.51 5.55 15.16
CA LEU A 170 -20.43 6.25 15.86
C LEU A 170 -20.78 7.70 16.20
N THR A 171 -21.32 8.45 15.22
CA THR A 171 -21.69 9.85 15.46
C THR A 171 -22.87 10.00 16.41
N ASP A 172 -23.84 9.08 16.37
CA ASP A 172 -25.00 9.07 17.28
C ASP A 172 -24.56 8.75 18.72
N ALA A 173 -23.69 7.75 18.89
CA ALA A 173 -23.11 7.42 20.20
C ALA A 173 -22.35 8.62 20.79
N ARG A 174 -21.61 9.35 19.94
CA ARG A 174 -20.91 10.56 20.35
C ARG A 174 -21.87 11.70 20.74
N ALA A 175 -22.94 11.91 19.96
CA ALA A 175 -23.95 12.90 20.27
C ALA A 175 -24.67 12.61 21.60
N ALA A 176 -24.95 11.32 21.87
CA ALA A 176 -25.55 10.87 23.13
C ALA A 176 -24.70 11.23 24.36
N LYS A 177 -23.37 11.11 24.26
CA LYS A 177 -22.43 11.48 25.35
C LYS A 177 -22.22 12.97 25.54
N GLN A 178 -22.58 13.79 24.55
CA GLN A 178 -22.45 15.25 24.62
C GLN A 178 -23.71 15.95 25.14
N LEU A 179 -24.84 15.23 25.23
CA LEU A 179 -26.02 15.73 25.90
C LEU A 179 -25.70 15.88 27.40
N PRO A 180 -26.05 17.02 28.04
CA PRO A 180 -25.87 17.17 29.46
C PRO A 180 -26.67 16.09 30.20
N ASP A 181 -26.04 15.41 31.15
CA ASP A 181 -26.70 14.54 32.13
C ASP A 181 -27.65 15.41 32.98
N GLY A 182 -28.88 15.69 32.50
CA GLY A 182 -29.70 16.68 33.21
C GLY A 182 -31.05 17.11 32.64
N GLU A 183 -31.71 16.38 31.73
CA GLU A 183 -33.18 16.49 31.64
C GLU A 183 -33.83 15.41 32.51
N GLY A 184 -33.64 15.57 33.82
CA GLY A 184 -34.54 14.99 34.79
C GLY A 184 -35.87 15.74 34.73
N ASP A 185 -36.94 15.01 34.46
CA ASP A 185 -38.28 15.27 34.98
C ASP A 185 -38.95 16.60 34.57
N ILE A 186 -39.31 16.73 33.28
CA ILE A 186 -40.24 17.80 32.79
C ILE A 186 -41.69 17.27 32.67
N PHE A 187 -41.99 16.13 33.29
CA PHE A 187 -43.35 15.58 33.41
C PHE A 187 -43.73 15.32 34.87
N GLY A 188 -43.47 16.31 35.73
CA GLY A 188 -44.03 16.39 37.07
C GLY A 188 -45.03 17.55 37.17
N ASP A 189 -46.26 17.21 37.57
CA ASP A 189 -47.36 18.11 37.96
C ASP A 189 -48.33 18.59 36.87
N LEU A 190 -49.18 17.67 36.40
CA LEU A 190 -50.55 18.01 36.01
C LEU A 190 -51.42 17.91 37.27
N GLY A 191 -51.58 19.04 37.97
CA GLY A 191 -52.48 19.15 39.10
C GLY A 191 -53.90 18.73 38.73
N GLU A 192 -54.46 17.83 39.53
CA GLU A 192 -55.89 17.50 39.52
C GLU A 192 -56.68 18.71 40.02
N PRO A 193 -57.71 19.20 39.29
CA PRO A 193 -58.63 20.17 39.84
C PRO A 193 -59.84 19.48 40.49
N ASP A 194 -60.20 19.98 41.68
CA ASP A 194 -61.47 19.76 42.39
C ASP A 194 -62.70 20.19 41.57
#